data_AF-A0A380X6F8-F1
#
_entry.id   AF-A0A380X6F8-F1
#
_cell.length_a   1.000
_cell.length_b   1.000
_cell.length_c   1.000
_cell.angle_alpha   90.00
_cell.angle_beta   90.00
_cell.angle_gamma   90.00
#
_symmetry.space_group_name_H-M   'P 1'
#
loop_
_entity.id
_entity.type
_entity.pdbx_description
1 polymer ?
#
loop_
_entity_poly.entity_id
_entity_poly.type
_entity_poly.pdbx_seq_one_letter_code
_entity_poly.pdbx_strand_id
1 'polypeptide(L)'
;MPKVDRNTTALHLEEGVKTAGIILLVTGAGGALGAVLRESGAGAELAKQVAALPISPILIPFIVSTLVRFIQGSGTVAMITGRLYLCPDFAQIPGVNMLLAAQAATMGSLFFGYFNDSLFWVVNRMMGISDVKKQMIVWSIPTTIAWAIGGSMVIVANLIWGNDGSLFDLILPLGVLGGILLYVNRQNKQG
;
A
#
# COMPACT_ATOMS: atom_id res chain seq x y z
N MET A 1 1.39 12.55 -38.16
CA MET A 1 0.30 12.97 -37.26
C MET A 1 -0.77 13.63 -38.11
N PRO A 2 -2.07 13.27 -37.97
CA PRO A 2 -3.13 13.97 -38.68
C PRO A 2 -3.09 15.46 -38.29
N LYS A 3 -3.29 16.37 -39.24
CA LYS A 3 -3.38 17.81 -38.96
C LYS A 3 -4.74 18.09 -38.31
N VAL A 4 -4.84 17.82 -37.01
CA VAL A 4 -6.04 18.12 -36.21
C VAL A 4 -6.12 19.63 -36.01
N ASP A 5 -7.32 20.20 -36.18
CA ASP A 5 -7.57 21.62 -35.99
C ASP A 5 -7.29 22.07 -34.54
N ARG A 6 -6.96 23.35 -34.35
CA ARG A 6 -6.63 23.92 -33.03
C ARG A 6 -7.80 23.80 -32.05
N ASN A 7 -9.05 24.00 -32.51
CA ASN A 7 -10.22 23.89 -31.64
C ASN A 7 -10.44 22.43 -31.22
N THR A 8 -10.30 21.49 -32.14
CA THR A 8 -10.39 20.04 -31.89
C THR A 8 -9.30 19.58 -30.92
N THR A 9 -8.09 20.11 -31.05
CA THR A 9 -6.98 19.84 -30.10
C THR A 9 -7.29 20.37 -28.70
N ALA A 10 -7.88 21.57 -28.59
CA ALA A 10 -8.27 22.14 -27.31
C ALA A 10 -9.36 21.30 -26.62
N LEU A 11 -10.34 20.79 -27.38
CA LEU A 11 -11.38 19.91 -26.85
C LEU A 11 -10.81 18.60 -26.29
N HIS A 12 -9.88 17.95 -27.01
CA HIS A 12 -9.20 16.75 -26.51
C HIS A 12 -8.36 17.03 -25.26
N LEU A 13 -7.72 18.20 -25.18
CA LEU A 13 -6.99 18.61 -23.98
C LEU A 13 -7.94 18.74 -22.78
N GLU A 14 -9.10 19.38 -22.97
CA GLU A 14 -10.11 19.54 -21.92
C GLU A 14 -10.65 18.19 -21.43
N GLU A 15 -10.91 17.25 -22.34
CA GLU A 15 -11.33 15.89 -22.02
C GLU A 15 -10.26 15.12 -21.21
N GLY A 16 -8.99 15.25 -21.62
CA GLY A 16 -7.86 14.70 -20.88
C GLY A 16 -7.76 15.25 -19.45
N VAL A 17 -7.92 16.58 -19.29
CA VAL A 17 -7.89 17.23 -17.97
C VAL A 17 -9.06 16.79 -17.10
N LYS A 18 -10.28 16.67 -17.65
CA LYS A 18 -11.44 16.15 -16.90
C LYS A 18 -11.22 14.73 -16.40
N THR A 19 -10.61 13.88 -17.23
CA THR A 19 -10.29 12.50 -16.86
C THR A 19 -9.19 12.41 -15.79
N ALA A 20 -8.16 13.26 -15.90
CA ALA A 20 -7.04 13.30 -14.96
C ALA A 20 -7.33 14.06 -13.65
N GLY A 21 -8.37 14.90 -13.60
CA GLY A 21 -8.63 15.80 -12.47
C GLY A 21 -8.67 15.11 -11.12
N ILE A 22 -9.42 14.00 -11.00
CA ILE A 22 -9.50 13.23 -9.75
C ILE A 22 -8.14 12.62 -9.35
N ILE A 23 -7.36 12.16 -10.34
CA ILE A 23 -6.03 11.56 -10.12
C ILE A 23 -5.07 12.61 -9.58
N LEU A 24 -5.08 13.82 -10.16
CA LEU A 24 -4.26 14.94 -9.71
C LEU A 24 -4.62 15.39 -8.29
N LEU A 25 -5.91 15.52 -7.99
CA LEU A 25 -6.39 15.90 -6.66
C LEU A 25 -6.01 14.87 -5.59
N VAL A 26 -6.24 13.59 -5.85
CA VAL A 26 -5.91 12.50 -4.91
C VAL A 26 -4.39 12.41 -4.71
N THR A 27 -3.60 12.54 -5.77
CA THR A 27 -2.13 12.52 -5.69
C THR A 27 -1.60 13.71 -4.88
N GLY A 28 -2.12 14.92 -5.15
CA GLY A 28 -1.73 16.14 -4.44
C GLY A 28 -2.10 16.09 -2.95
N ALA A 29 -3.34 15.70 -2.64
CA ALA A 29 -3.81 15.54 -1.27
C ALA A 29 -3.01 14.46 -0.51
N GLY A 30 -2.73 13.32 -1.15
CA GLY A 30 -1.89 12.28 -0.59
C GLY A 30 -0.47 12.79 -0.31
N GLY A 31 0.12 13.55 -1.22
CA GLY A 31 1.45 14.16 -1.01
C GLY A 31 1.50 15.11 0.19
N ALA A 32 0.50 15.99 0.30
CA ALA A 32 0.38 16.93 1.42
C ALA A 32 0.19 16.20 2.76
N LEU A 33 -0.69 15.20 2.82
CA LEU A 33 -0.87 14.37 4.02
C LEU A 33 0.42 13.62 4.38
N GLY A 34 1.16 13.11 3.38
CA GLY A 34 2.47 12.49 3.58
C GLY A 34 3.49 13.43 4.23
N ALA A 35 3.52 14.70 3.82
CA ALA A 35 4.38 15.71 4.43
C ALA A 35 3.99 15.98 5.89
N VAL A 36 2.70 16.13 6.18
CA VAL A 36 2.19 16.32 7.54
C VAL A 36 2.51 15.12 8.43
N LEU A 37 2.35 13.89 7.94
CA LEU A 37 2.72 12.67 8.68
C LEU A 37 4.21 12.62 9.01
N ARG A 38 5.07 13.15 8.11
CA ARG A 38 6.50 13.24 8.33
C ARG A 38 6.86 14.31 9.36
N GLU A 39 6.25 15.48 9.28
CA GLU A 39 6.54 16.61 10.18
C GLU A 39 5.97 16.43 11.58
N SER A 40 4.77 15.83 11.70
CA SER A 40 4.11 15.59 12.98
C SER A 40 4.79 14.51 13.83
N GLY A 41 5.63 13.66 13.24
CA GLY A 41 6.18 12.50 13.94
C GLY A 41 5.13 11.44 14.32
N ALA A 42 3.88 11.56 13.84
CA ALA A 42 2.81 10.58 14.07
C ALA A 42 3.22 9.18 13.63
N GLY A 43 4.05 9.14 12.58
CA GLY A 43 4.77 7.94 12.23
C GLY A 43 5.59 7.40 13.42
N ALA A 44 6.65 8.11 13.81
CA ALA A 44 7.58 7.71 14.89
C ALA A 44 6.86 7.12 16.11
N GLU A 45 5.73 7.72 16.48
CA GLU A 45 4.90 7.26 17.60
C GLU A 45 4.20 5.91 17.34
N LEU A 46 3.62 5.70 16.16
CA LEU A 46 3.04 4.41 15.75
C LEU A 46 4.06 3.27 15.83
N ALA A 47 5.30 3.47 15.37
CA ALA A 47 6.29 2.40 15.45
C ALA A 47 6.77 2.12 16.86
N LYS A 48 6.85 3.13 17.76
CA LYS A 48 7.15 2.86 19.18
C LYS A 48 6.09 1.97 19.81
N GLN A 49 4.82 2.24 19.52
CA GLN A 49 3.70 1.41 19.99
C GLN A 49 3.77 -0.01 19.41
N VAL A 50 4.12 -0.14 18.12
CA VAL A 50 4.25 -1.45 17.46
C VAL A 50 5.50 -2.21 17.95
N ALA A 51 6.60 -1.52 18.26
CA ALA A 51 7.81 -2.10 18.83
C ALA A 51 7.62 -2.59 20.27
N ALA A 52 6.63 -2.08 20.99
CA ALA A 52 6.25 -2.59 22.31
C ALA A 52 5.46 -3.91 22.24
N LEU A 53 5.00 -4.32 21.06
CA LEU A 53 4.34 -5.61 20.86
C LEU A 53 5.40 -6.74 20.77
N PRO A 54 5.09 -7.94 21.27
CA PRO A 54 5.98 -9.11 21.17
C PRO A 54 5.95 -9.70 19.75
N ILE A 55 6.32 -8.90 18.75
CA ILE A 55 6.34 -9.26 17.33
C ILE A 55 7.76 -9.15 16.76
N SER A 56 8.03 -9.87 15.66
CA SER A 56 9.34 -9.79 15.02
C SER A 56 9.64 -8.36 14.53
N PRO A 57 10.86 -7.82 14.73
CA PRO A 57 11.21 -6.46 14.31
C PRO A 57 10.96 -6.20 12.81
N ILE A 58 11.01 -7.23 11.97
CA ILE A 58 10.76 -7.11 10.52
C ILE A 58 9.28 -6.76 10.21
N LEU A 59 8.34 -7.09 11.11
CA LEU A 59 6.93 -6.75 10.92
C LEU A 59 6.63 -5.27 11.20
N ILE A 60 7.46 -4.58 11.96
CA ILE A 60 7.27 -3.17 12.29
C ILE A 60 7.15 -2.31 11.01
N PRO A 61 8.14 -2.30 10.09
CA PRO A 61 8.03 -1.54 8.85
C PRO A 61 6.89 -2.01 7.93
N PHE A 62 6.53 -3.30 7.96
CA PHE A 62 5.40 -3.84 7.19
C PHE A 62 4.06 -3.30 7.68
N ILE A 63 3.80 -3.38 8.99
CA ILE A 63 2.56 -2.92 9.63
C ILE A 63 2.43 -1.41 9.47
N VAL A 64 3.49 -0.67 9.75
CA VAL A 64 3.48 0.79 9.63
C VAL A 64 3.22 1.21 8.18
N SER A 65 3.89 0.59 7.21
CA SER A 65 3.64 0.88 5.80
C SER A 65 2.20 0.53 5.41
N THR A 66 1.66 -0.60 5.89
CA THR A 66 0.28 -1.03 5.66
C THR A 66 -0.73 -0.01 6.17
N LEU A 67 -0.55 0.49 7.40
CA LEU A 67 -1.45 1.48 8.01
C LEU A 67 -1.39 2.82 7.29
N VAL A 68 -0.18 3.30 6.98
CA VAL A 68 0.00 4.55 6.23
C VAL A 68 -0.60 4.43 4.85
N ARG A 69 -0.39 3.31 4.15
CA ARG A 69 -1.00 3.04 2.86
C ARG A 69 -2.52 3.08 2.93
N PHE A 70 -3.11 2.44 3.95
CA PHE A 70 -4.55 2.43 4.12
C PHE A 70 -5.11 3.85 4.31
N ILE A 71 -4.48 4.67 5.16
CA ILE A 71 -4.98 6.02 5.45
C ILE A 71 -4.70 6.99 4.30
N GLN A 72 -3.46 7.03 3.81
CA GLN A 72 -2.95 8.07 2.93
C GLN A 72 -3.00 7.70 1.44
N GLY A 73 -3.06 6.41 1.11
CA GLY A 73 -3.35 5.94 -0.24
C GLY A 73 -2.20 5.95 -1.23
N SER A 74 -0.98 6.41 -0.92
CA SER A 74 0.20 6.32 -1.81
C SER A 74 1.16 5.22 -1.38
N GLY A 75 1.46 4.31 -2.31
CA GLY A 75 2.41 3.22 -2.06
C GLY A 75 3.84 3.73 -1.81
N THR A 76 4.30 4.74 -2.56
CA THR A 76 5.64 5.29 -2.37
C THR A 76 5.79 6.03 -1.06
N VAL A 77 4.81 6.86 -0.68
CA VAL A 77 4.84 7.56 0.62
C VAL A 77 4.77 6.54 1.74
N ALA A 78 3.85 5.58 1.69
CA ALA A 78 3.74 4.54 2.70
C ALA A 78 5.02 3.70 2.85
N MET A 79 5.67 3.35 1.74
CA MET A 79 6.94 2.61 1.75
C MET A 79 8.08 3.44 2.35
N ILE A 80 8.22 4.71 1.96
CA ILE A 80 9.25 5.61 2.50
C ILE A 80 9.00 5.85 3.99
N THR A 81 7.75 6.08 4.39
CA THR A 81 7.38 6.25 5.80
C THR A 81 7.74 5.00 6.59
N GLY A 82 7.35 3.80 6.15
CA GLY A 82 7.74 2.53 6.81
C GLY A 82 9.25 2.33 6.91
N ARG A 83 10.03 2.81 5.93
CA ARG A 83 11.51 2.77 5.96
C ARG A 83 12.13 3.74 6.97
N LEU A 84 11.51 4.89 7.24
CA LEU A 84 12.07 5.92 8.13
C LEU A 84 12.29 5.43 9.58
N TYR A 85 11.68 4.31 9.96
CA TYR A 85 11.84 3.67 11.26
C TYR A 85 12.97 2.65 11.32
N LEU A 86 13.56 2.32 10.17
CA LEU A 86 14.85 1.65 10.10
C LEU A 86 15.94 2.68 10.48
N CYS A 87 15.78 3.29 11.66
CA CYS A 87 16.74 4.19 12.27
C CYS A 87 18.10 3.50 12.41
N PRO A 88 19.19 4.24 12.60
CA PRO A 88 20.51 3.66 12.87
C PRO A 88 20.48 2.62 13.99
N ASP A 89 19.64 2.84 15.01
CA ASP A 89 19.40 1.92 16.13
C ASP A 89 18.73 0.60 15.70
N PHE A 90 17.91 0.63 14.67
CA PHE A 90 17.27 -0.55 14.09
C PHE A 90 18.27 -1.46 13.37
N ALA A 91 19.29 -0.86 12.76
CA ALA A 91 20.42 -1.56 12.16
C ALA A 91 21.36 -2.20 13.21
N GLN A 92 21.28 -1.73 14.46
CA GLN A 92 22.08 -2.23 15.58
C GLN A 92 21.41 -3.42 16.29
N ILE A 93 20.14 -3.73 15.97
CA ILE A 93 19.44 -4.89 16.54
C ILE A 93 20.13 -6.16 16.01
N PRO A 94 20.74 -6.99 16.90
CA PRO A 94 21.43 -8.20 16.48
C PRO A 94 20.48 -9.14 15.74
N GLY A 95 20.86 -9.60 14.55
CA GLY A 95 20.08 -10.60 13.80
C GLY A 95 18.99 -10.02 12.88
N VAL A 96 18.76 -8.70 12.86
CA VAL A 96 17.82 -8.06 11.93
C VAL A 96 18.47 -7.81 10.58
N ASN A 97 17.92 -8.43 9.52
CA ASN A 97 18.36 -8.17 8.15
C ASN A 97 17.65 -6.93 7.59
N MET A 98 18.42 -5.86 7.38
CA MET A 98 17.90 -4.57 6.90
C MET A 98 17.32 -4.65 5.48
N LEU A 99 17.77 -5.60 4.65
CA LEU A 99 17.19 -5.87 3.33
C LEU A 99 15.77 -6.45 3.46
N LEU A 100 15.59 -7.41 4.36
CA LEU A 100 14.28 -8.00 4.64
C LEU A 100 13.33 -6.96 5.25
N ALA A 101 13.83 -6.10 6.14
CA ALA A 101 13.05 -5.01 6.72
C ALA A 101 12.62 -3.96 5.67
N ALA A 102 13.50 -3.63 4.73
CA ALA A 102 13.15 -2.76 3.59
C ALA A 102 12.11 -3.43 2.67
N GLN A 103 12.25 -4.73 2.41
CA GLN A 103 11.28 -5.49 1.62
C GLN A 103 9.92 -5.60 2.32
N ALA A 104 9.92 -5.73 3.65
CA ALA A 104 8.72 -5.68 4.48
C ALA A 104 7.98 -4.33 4.32
N ALA A 105 8.68 -3.20 4.37
CA ALA A 105 8.09 -1.89 4.07
C ALA A 105 7.50 -1.83 2.65
N THR A 106 8.21 -2.38 1.65
CA THR A 106 7.72 -2.41 0.27
C THR A 106 6.43 -3.21 0.14
N MET A 107 6.38 -4.42 0.70
CA MET A 107 5.20 -5.29 0.61
C MET A 107 4.01 -4.70 1.39
N GLY A 108 4.25 -4.08 2.54
CA GLY A 108 3.21 -3.39 3.32
C GLY A 108 2.51 -2.28 2.53
N SER A 109 3.21 -1.60 1.63
CA SER A 109 2.67 -0.49 0.85
C SER A 109 1.66 -0.91 -0.24
N LEU A 110 1.45 -2.20 -0.44
CA LEU A 110 0.51 -2.74 -1.43
C LEU A 110 -0.90 -2.96 -0.86
N PHE A 111 -1.11 -2.76 0.45
CA PHE A 111 -2.39 -3.05 1.07
C PHE A 111 -3.53 -2.21 0.49
N PHE A 112 -4.60 -2.88 0.07
CA PHE A 112 -5.93 -2.35 -0.19
C PHE A 112 -5.97 -0.92 -0.76
N GLY A 113 -5.59 -0.74 -2.02
CA GLY A 113 -5.73 0.57 -2.69
C GLY A 113 -7.19 0.87 -3.03
N TYR A 114 -7.76 1.97 -2.54
CA TYR A 114 -9.16 2.36 -2.79
C TYR A 114 -9.26 3.81 -3.29
N PHE A 115 -10.39 4.50 -3.08
CA PHE A 115 -10.62 5.87 -3.58
C PHE A 115 -9.54 6.91 -3.22
N ASN A 116 -8.72 6.65 -2.19
CA ASN A 116 -7.58 7.51 -1.80
C ASN A 116 -6.28 7.19 -2.58
N ASP A 117 -6.28 6.19 -3.45
CA ASP A 117 -5.14 5.79 -4.28
C ASP A 117 -5.28 6.33 -5.71
N SER A 118 -4.24 6.97 -6.22
CA SER A 118 -4.24 7.50 -7.59
C SER A 118 -4.27 6.40 -8.64
N LEU A 119 -3.63 5.25 -8.39
CA LEU A 119 -3.63 4.12 -9.32
C LEU A 119 -4.99 3.42 -9.40
N PHE A 120 -5.77 3.44 -8.31
CA PHE A 120 -7.17 3.01 -8.33
C PHE A 120 -7.94 3.80 -9.40
N TRP A 121 -7.77 5.11 -9.45
CA TRP A 121 -8.44 5.95 -10.43
C TRP A 121 -7.88 5.76 -11.84
N VAL A 122 -6.56 5.66 -12.00
CA VAL A 122 -5.93 5.41 -13.31
C VAL A 122 -6.48 4.13 -13.94
N VAL A 123 -6.40 3.00 -13.24
CA VAL A 123 -6.83 1.69 -13.77
C VAL A 123 -8.31 1.70 -14.10
N ASN A 124 -9.15 2.19 -13.20
CA ASN A 124 -10.59 2.18 -13.41
C ASN A 124 -11.06 3.12 -14.54
N ARG A 125 -10.39 4.27 -14.72
CA ARG A 125 -10.69 5.20 -15.83
C ARG A 125 -10.23 4.64 -17.17
N MET A 126 -9.03 4.05 -17.22
CA MET A 126 -8.52 3.42 -18.44
C MET A 126 -9.36 2.22 -18.88
N MET A 127 -9.94 1.47 -17.94
CA MET A 127 -10.83 0.34 -18.23
C MET A 127 -12.29 0.75 -18.45
N GLY A 128 -12.64 2.03 -18.30
CA GLY A 128 -14.02 2.52 -18.46
C GLY A 128 -15.00 2.03 -17.39
N ILE A 129 -14.52 1.62 -16.21
CA ILE A 129 -15.34 1.05 -15.15
C ILE A 129 -15.90 2.17 -14.28
N SER A 130 -17.22 2.35 -14.31
CA SER A 130 -17.95 3.33 -13.50
C SER A 130 -18.58 2.74 -12.22
N ASP A 131 -18.81 1.43 -12.20
CA ASP A 131 -19.41 0.74 -11.05
C ASP A 131 -18.41 0.58 -9.91
N VAL A 132 -18.72 1.18 -8.76
CA VAL A 132 -17.82 1.21 -7.58
C VAL A 132 -17.46 -0.19 -7.07
N LYS A 133 -18.39 -1.15 -7.11
CA LYS A 133 -18.07 -2.53 -6.66
C LYS A 133 -17.04 -3.15 -7.59
N LYS A 134 -17.23 -3.00 -8.91
CA LYS A 134 -16.27 -3.49 -9.91
C LYS A 134 -14.93 -2.78 -9.79
N GLN A 135 -14.91 -1.48 -9.50
CA GLN A 135 -13.68 -0.73 -9.31
C GLN A 135 -12.82 -1.26 -8.16
N MET A 136 -13.46 -1.60 -7.03
CA MET A 136 -12.79 -2.22 -5.88
C MET A 136 -12.30 -3.64 -6.22
N ILE A 137 -13.07 -4.40 -7.01
CA ILE A 137 -12.68 -5.74 -7.43
C ILE A 137 -11.45 -5.72 -8.33
N VAL A 138 -11.35 -4.74 -9.22
CA VAL A 138 -10.26 -4.65 -10.21
C VAL A 138 -8.94 -4.17 -9.59
N TRP A 139 -8.98 -3.34 -8.55
CA TRP A 139 -7.76 -2.75 -7.98
C TRP A 139 -7.51 -3.14 -6.52
N SER A 140 -8.51 -3.00 -5.63
CA SER A 140 -8.32 -3.22 -4.19
C SER A 140 -8.08 -4.69 -3.85
N ILE A 141 -8.77 -5.62 -4.54
CA ILE A 141 -8.58 -7.06 -4.30
C ILE A 141 -7.19 -7.52 -4.75
N PRO A 142 -6.74 -7.28 -6.01
CA PRO A 142 -5.44 -7.75 -6.46
C PRO A 142 -4.28 -7.15 -5.67
N THR A 143 -4.35 -5.86 -5.33
CA THR A 143 -3.33 -5.20 -4.50
C THR A 143 -3.23 -5.84 -3.12
N THR A 144 -4.36 -6.22 -2.51
CA THR A 144 -4.33 -6.89 -1.21
C THR A 144 -3.87 -8.34 -1.29
N ILE A 145 -4.17 -9.06 -2.37
CA ILE A 145 -3.59 -10.38 -2.62
C ILE A 145 -2.06 -10.27 -2.76
N ALA A 146 -1.57 -9.28 -3.52
CA ALA A 146 -0.14 -9.04 -3.67
C ALA A 146 0.52 -8.68 -2.32
N TRP A 147 -0.13 -7.84 -1.50
CA TRP A 147 0.30 -7.54 -0.14
C TRP A 147 0.43 -8.79 0.73
N ALA A 148 -0.55 -9.69 0.68
CA ALA A 148 -0.55 -10.89 1.50
C ALA A 148 0.49 -11.93 1.04
N ILE A 149 0.62 -12.14 -0.27
CA ILE A 149 1.67 -13.01 -0.84
C ILE A 149 3.03 -12.45 -0.50
N GLY A 150 3.26 -11.16 -0.78
CA GLY A 150 4.52 -10.48 -0.50
C GLY A 150 4.88 -10.47 0.98
N GLY A 151 3.93 -10.15 1.85
CA GLY A 151 4.11 -10.18 3.30
C GLY A 151 4.45 -11.59 3.81
N SER A 152 3.73 -12.61 3.34
CA SER A 152 4.01 -14.01 3.69
C SER A 152 5.41 -14.44 3.23
N MET A 153 5.82 -14.07 2.01
CA MET A 153 7.16 -14.37 1.50
C MET A 153 8.26 -13.70 2.32
N VAL A 154 8.07 -12.45 2.74
CA VAL A 154 9.04 -11.73 3.58
C VAL A 154 9.17 -12.39 4.96
N ILE A 155 8.06 -12.86 5.54
CA ILE A 155 8.09 -13.58 6.82
C ILE A 155 8.76 -14.94 6.68
N VAL A 156 8.47 -15.70 5.62
CA VAL A 156 9.16 -16.96 5.33
C VAL A 156 10.66 -16.73 5.13
N ALA A 157 11.05 -15.69 4.40
CA ALA A 157 12.44 -15.32 4.24
C ALA A 157 13.09 -14.94 5.58
N ASN A 158 12.37 -14.27 6.48
CA ASN A 158 12.84 -13.98 7.83
C ASN A 158 12.99 -15.23 8.70
N LEU A 159 12.16 -16.27 8.50
CA LEU A 159 12.30 -17.55 9.20
C LEU A 159 13.51 -18.36 8.72
N ILE A 160 13.86 -18.26 7.43
CA ILE A 160 14.98 -19.01 6.84
C ILE A 160 16.32 -18.31 7.08
N TRP A 161 16.35 -16.98 6.98
CA TRP A 161 17.58 -16.18 6.99
C TRP A 161 17.70 -15.19 8.16
N GLY A 162 16.66 -15.04 9.00
CA GLY A 162 16.66 -14.19 10.19
C GLY A 162 16.78 -15.00 11.48
N ASN A 163 17.25 -14.35 12.55
CA ASN A 163 17.48 -15.01 13.85
C ASN A 163 16.25 -14.99 14.79
N ASP A 164 15.24 -14.15 14.52
CA ASP A 164 14.07 -13.88 15.39
C ASP A 164 12.71 -14.03 14.66
N GLY A 165 12.61 -14.98 13.73
CA GLY A 165 11.35 -15.26 13.02
C GLY A 165 10.40 -16.12 13.87
N SER A 166 9.15 -15.69 14.04
CA SER A 166 8.12 -16.47 14.72
C SER A 166 7.10 -17.02 13.72
N LEU A 167 6.69 -18.28 13.86
CA LEU A 167 5.65 -18.87 13.00
C LEU A 167 4.30 -18.15 13.17
N PHE A 168 4.09 -17.48 14.31
CA PHE A 168 2.90 -16.66 14.59
C PHE A 168 2.82 -15.41 13.69
N ASP A 169 3.94 -14.96 13.12
CA ASP A 169 3.98 -13.80 12.23
C ASP A 169 3.18 -14.05 10.93
N LEU A 170 3.06 -15.32 10.51
CA LEU A 170 2.30 -15.73 9.32
C LEU A 170 0.78 -15.59 9.49
N ILE A 171 0.28 -15.57 10.72
CA ILE A 171 -1.16 -15.49 11.00
C ILE A 171 -1.73 -14.17 10.49
N LEU A 172 -0.96 -13.08 10.58
CA LEU A 172 -1.44 -11.76 10.23
C LEU A 172 -1.71 -11.59 8.72
N PRO A 173 -0.77 -11.84 7.80
CA PRO A 173 -1.04 -11.74 6.36
C PRO A 173 -1.96 -12.85 5.84
N LEU A 174 -1.82 -14.09 6.32
CA LEU A 174 -2.67 -15.21 5.85
C LEU A 174 -4.10 -15.12 6.40
N GLY A 175 -4.28 -14.64 7.63
CA GLY A 175 -5.60 -14.42 8.22
C GLY A 175 -6.36 -13.31 7.50
N VAL A 176 -5.68 -12.20 7.19
CA VAL A 176 -6.26 -11.11 6.38
C VAL A 176 -6.61 -11.59 4.96
N LEU A 177 -5.72 -12.35 4.31
CA LEU A 177 -6.00 -12.97 3.01
C LEU A 177 -7.22 -13.91 3.07
N GLY A 178 -7.29 -14.78 4.08
CA GLY A 178 -8.42 -15.69 4.28
C GLY A 178 -9.73 -14.93 4.47
N GLY A 179 -9.74 -13.87 5.27
CA GLY A 179 -10.90 -13.00 5.45
C GLY A 179 -11.37 -12.33 4.14
N ILE A 180 -10.43 -11.88 3.31
CA ILE A 180 -10.73 -11.25 2.02
C ILE A 180 -11.24 -12.28 1.02
N LEU A 181 -10.59 -13.45 0.90
CA LEU A 181 -11.06 -14.52 0.01
C LEU A 181 -12.48 -14.98 0.38
N LEU A 182 -12.79 -15.08 1.68
CA LEU A 182 -14.14 -15.36 2.15
C LEU A 182 -15.14 -14.26 1.77
N TYR A 183 -14.75 -12.99 1.89
CA TYR A 183 -15.58 -11.86 1.48
C TYR A 183 -15.84 -11.86 -0.04
N VAL A 184 -14.82 -12.09 -0.85
CA VAL A 184 -14.93 -12.16 -2.32
C VAL A 184 -15.79 -13.35 -2.75
N ASN A 185 -15.61 -14.51 -2.12
CA ASN A 185 -16.41 -15.69 -2.43
C ASN A 185 -17.89 -15.50 -2.01
N ARG A 186 -18.16 -14.68 -0.98
CA ARG A 186 -19.53 -14.26 -0.63
C ARG A 186 -20.14 -13.30 -1.65
N GLN A 187 -19.36 -12.36 -2.19
CA GLN A 187 -19.82 -11.44 -3.24
C GLN A 187 -20.19 -12.20 -4.53
N ASN A 188 -19.38 -13.20 -4.93
CA ASN A 188 -19.66 -14.03 -6.10
C ASN A 188 -20.90 -14.92 -5.98
N LYS A 189 -21.40 -15.19 -4.76
CA LYS A 189 -22.63 -15.98 -4.54
C LYS A 189 -23.91 -15.15 -4.58
N GLN A 190 -23.82 -13.82 -4.67
CA GLN A 190 -24.96 -12.90 -4.65
C GLN A 190 -25.21 -12.16 -5.98
N GLY A 191 -24.43 -12.43 -7.01
CA GLY A 191 -24.65 -11.97 -8.39
C GLY A 191 -25.00 -13.13 -9.30
#